data_AF-A0A352X2V0-F1
#
_entry.id   AF-A0A352X2V0-F1
#
_cell.length_a   1.000
_cell.length_b   1.000
_cell.length_c   1.000
_cell.angle_alpha   90.00
_cell.angle_beta   90.00
_cell.angle_gamma   90.00
#
_symmetry.space_group_name_H-M   'P 1'
#
loop_
_entity.id
_entity.type
_entity.pdbx_description
1 polymer ?
#
loop_
_entity_poly.entity_id
_entity_poly.type
_entity_poly.pdbx_seq_one_letter_code
_entity_poly.pdbx_strand_id
1 'polypeptide(L)'
;LKKSEANLLEAQRVARVGNWEFDVLTNKFTWSEELYQIFGLDSINGEPTFAQLMEIFHPDDRKLFQEAVSSAIAQGRSYHIELRILRCQRRA
;
A
#
# COMPACT_ATOMS: atom_id res chain seq x y z
N LEU A 1 10.68 -17.67 -18.18
CA LEU A 1 10.57 -16.45 -17.34
C LEU A 1 9.15 -15.87 -17.39
N LYS A 2 8.64 -15.40 -18.54
CA LYS A 2 7.28 -14.80 -18.66
C LYS A 2 6.11 -15.60 -18.06
N LYS A 3 6.11 -16.93 -18.17
CA LYS A 3 5.02 -17.79 -17.63
C LYS A 3 5.03 -17.87 -16.10
N SER A 4 6.20 -17.73 -15.48
CA SER A 4 6.34 -17.71 -14.02
C SER A 4 5.86 -16.39 -13.43
N GLU A 5 6.20 -15.27 -14.08
CA GLU A 5 5.74 -13.93 -13.69
C GLU A 5 4.21 -13.82 -13.81
N ALA A 6 3.65 -14.30 -14.92
CA ALA A 6 2.19 -14.30 -15.11
C ALA A 6 1.46 -15.13 -14.04
N ASN A 7 1.98 -16.30 -13.68
CA ASN A 7 1.39 -17.13 -12.62
C ASN A 7 1.50 -16.48 -11.24
N LEU A 8 2.61 -15.79 -10.95
CA LEU A 8 2.78 -15.07 -9.68
C LEU A 8 1.81 -13.89 -9.56
N LEU A 9 1.64 -13.11 -10.63
CA LEU A 9 0.68 -12.01 -10.69
C LEU A 9 -0.76 -12.52 -10.50
N GLU A 10 -1.13 -13.61 -11.18
CA GLU A 10 -2.45 -14.21 -11.02
C GLU A 10 -2.68 -14.72 -9.59
N ALA A 11 -1.66 -15.33 -8.96
CA ALA A 11 -1.74 -15.76 -7.57
C ALA A 11 -1.90 -14.59 -6.59
N GLN A 12 -1.16 -13.48 -6.80
CA GLN A 12 -1.29 -12.25 -6.01
C GLN A 12 -2.68 -11.63 -6.15
N ARG A 13 -3.21 -11.59 -7.37
CA ARG A 13 -4.56 -11.11 -7.67
C ARG A 13 -5.64 -11.95 -6.99
N VAL A 14 -5.57 -13.28 -7.09
CA VAL A 14 -6.54 -14.19 -6.44
C VAL A 14 -6.46 -14.10 -4.92
N ALA A 15 -5.25 -14.00 -4.36
CA ALA A 15 -5.04 -13.88 -2.92
C ALA A 15 -5.35 -12.46 -2.37
N ARG A 16 -5.60 -11.48 -3.25
CA ARG A 16 -5.72 -10.05 -2.89
C ARG A 16 -4.52 -9.56 -2.09
N VAL A 17 -3.32 -9.94 -2.52
CA VAL A 17 -2.06 -9.53 -1.93
C VAL A 17 -1.37 -8.56 -2.88
N GLY A 18 -1.19 -7.34 -2.42
CA GLY A 18 -0.39 -6.34 -3.11
C GLY A 18 0.95 -6.11 -2.41
N ASN A 19 1.94 -5.65 -3.15
CA ASN A 19 3.22 -5.18 -2.65
C ASN A 19 3.37 -3.67 -2.91
N TRP A 20 4.16 -3.02 -2.05
CA TRP A 20 4.59 -1.64 -2.23
C TRP A 20 6.05 -1.49 -1.81
N GLU A 21 6.69 -0.47 -2.35
CA GLU A 21 8.01 0.00 -1.96
C GLU A 21 7.92 1.49 -1.64
N PHE A 22 8.74 1.95 -0.69
CA PHE A 22 8.86 3.36 -0.35
C PHE A 22 10.32 3.77 -0.37
N ASP A 23 10.64 4.68 -1.29
CA ASP A 23 11.93 5.33 -1.35
C ASP A 23 11.90 6.55 -0.42
N VAL A 24 12.63 6.44 0.69
CA VAL A 24 12.72 7.47 1.73
C VAL A 24 13.46 8.72 1.22
N LEU A 25 14.40 8.58 0.28
CA LEU A 25 15.19 9.70 -0.24
C LEU A 25 14.37 10.57 -1.18
N THR A 26 13.54 9.93 -2.02
CA THR A 26 12.67 10.64 -2.98
C THR A 26 11.25 10.85 -2.47
N ASN A 27 10.93 10.30 -1.28
CA ASN A 27 9.60 10.29 -0.69
C ASN A 27 8.53 9.72 -1.65
N LYS A 28 8.90 8.71 -2.43
CA LYS A 28 8.06 8.11 -3.47
C LYS A 28 7.61 6.71 -3.09
N PHE A 29 6.32 6.44 -3.26
CA PHE A 29 5.76 5.10 -3.21
C PHE A 29 5.74 4.46 -4.61
N THR A 30 5.99 3.17 -4.67
CA THR A 30 5.75 2.32 -5.84
C THR A 30 4.78 1.24 -5.43
N TRP A 31 3.64 1.14 -6.11
CA TRP A 31 2.58 0.18 -5.80
C TRP A 31 2.40 -0.83 -6.92
N SER A 32 2.18 -2.08 -6.55
CA SER A 32 1.61 -3.09 -7.46
C SER A 32 0.20 -2.72 -7.91
N GLU A 33 -0.21 -3.23 -9.07
CA GLU A 33 -1.56 -3.03 -9.63
C GLU A 33 -2.65 -3.50 -8.65
N GLU A 34 -2.39 -4.60 -7.94
CA GLU A 34 -3.28 -5.18 -6.94
C GLU A 34 -3.56 -4.23 -5.77
N LEU A 35 -2.59 -3.40 -5.34
CA LEU A 35 -2.84 -2.44 -4.26
C LEU A 35 -3.87 -1.39 -4.65
N TYR A 36 -3.88 -0.92 -5.91
CA TYR A 36 -4.91 0.01 -6.37
C TYR A 36 -6.30 -0.62 -6.24
N GLN A 37 -6.45 -1.91 -6.59
CA GLN A 37 -7.70 -2.65 -6.43
C GLN A 37 -8.08 -2.89 -4.95
N ILE A 38 -7.10 -3.18 -4.09
CA ILE A 38 -7.30 -3.37 -2.64
C ILE A 38 -7.68 -2.06 -1.95
N PHE A 39 -7.14 -0.93 -2.38
CA PHE A 39 -7.45 0.37 -1.80
C PHE A 39 -8.63 1.06 -2.50
N GLY A 40 -9.09 0.54 -3.64
CA GLY A 40 -10.16 1.13 -4.44
C GLY A 40 -9.75 2.46 -5.09
N LEU A 41 -8.46 2.63 -5.37
CA LEU A 41 -7.90 3.80 -6.03
C LEU A 41 -7.74 3.53 -7.53
N ASP A 42 -7.77 4.60 -8.31
CA ASP A 42 -7.49 4.55 -9.74
C ASP A 42 -5.99 4.84 -9.97
N SER A 43 -5.29 3.91 -10.63
CA SER A 43 -3.87 4.04 -10.96
C SER A 43 -3.59 5.22 -11.90
N ILE A 44 -4.61 5.76 -12.57
CA ILE A 44 -4.50 6.96 -13.42
C ILE A 44 -4.11 8.19 -12.60
N ASN A 45 -4.44 8.25 -11.31
CA ASN A 45 -4.09 9.38 -10.45
C ASN A 45 -2.66 9.32 -9.90
N GLY A 46 -1.89 8.30 -10.30
CA GLY A 46 -0.52 8.08 -9.84
C GLY A 46 -0.43 7.42 -8.46
N GLU A 47 0.80 7.24 -7.98
CA GLU A 47 1.04 6.67 -6.66
C GLU A 47 0.68 7.68 -5.55
N PRO A 48 0.03 7.27 -4.46
CA PRO A 48 -0.30 8.18 -3.38
C PRO A 48 0.97 8.64 -2.65
N THR A 49 1.00 9.92 -2.30
CA THR A 49 2.00 10.45 -1.37
C THR A 49 1.80 9.87 0.03
N PHE A 50 2.83 9.95 0.89
CA PHE A 50 2.72 9.55 2.30
C PHE A 50 1.53 10.22 3.01
N ALA A 51 1.31 11.51 2.74
CA ALA A 51 0.21 12.28 3.31
C ALA A 51 -1.16 11.75 2.85
N GLN A 52 -1.33 11.47 1.55
CA GLN A 52 -2.57 10.89 1.02
C GLN A 52 -2.83 9.48 1.57
N LEU A 53 -1.77 8.67 1.73
CA LEU A 53 -1.85 7.37 2.39
C LEU A 53 -2.40 7.46 3.81
N MET A 54 -1.99 8.48 4.58
CA MET A 54 -2.50 8.71 5.93
C MET A 54 -4.00 9.04 5.92
N GLU A 55 -4.49 9.74 4.90
CA GLU A 55 -5.90 10.05 4.79
C GLU A 55 -6.77 8.83 4.51
N ILE A 56 -6.21 7.83 3.80
CA ILE A 56 -6.90 6.59 3.47
C ILE A 56 -7.02 5.66 4.68
N PHE A 57 -6.07 5.71 5.63
CA PHE A 57 -6.19 4.94 6.86
C PHE A 57 -7.15 5.59 7.86
N HIS A 58 -7.85 4.73 8.61
CA HIS A 58 -8.71 5.16 9.70
C HIS A 58 -7.91 6.05 10.69
N PRO A 59 -8.45 7.18 11.19
CA PRO A 59 -7.73 8.13 12.04
C PRO A 59 -6.99 7.49 13.22
N ASP A 60 -7.62 6.52 13.88
CA ASP A 60 -7.04 5.79 15.01
C ASP A 60 -5.80 4.95 14.64
N ASP A 61 -5.71 4.52 13.38
CA ASP A 61 -4.67 3.61 12.89
C ASP A 61 -3.48 4.37 12.26
N ARG A 62 -3.64 5.68 11.97
CA ARG A 62 -2.60 6.52 11.35
C ARG A 62 -1.32 6.58 12.17
N LYS A 63 -1.46 6.75 13.49
CA LYS A 63 -0.33 6.80 14.41
C LYS A 63 0.44 5.48 14.42
N LEU A 64 -0.27 4.36 14.43
CA LEU A 64 0.33 3.02 14.39
C LEU A 64 1.16 2.82 13.11
N PHE A 65 0.62 3.18 11.93
CA PHE A 65 1.38 3.10 10.69
C PHE A 65 2.60 4.02 10.68
N GLN A 66 2.44 5.28 11.13
CA GLN A 66 3.54 6.24 11.15
C GLN A 66 4.69 5.78 12.04
N GLU A 67 4.39 5.23 13.23
CA GLU A 67 5.40 4.69 14.15
C GLU A 67 6.07 3.44 13.57
N ALA A 68 5.31 2.55 12.92
CA ALA A 68 5.85 1.36 12.28
C ALA A 68 6.81 1.71 11.14
N VAL A 69 6.42 2.62 10.23
CA VAL A 69 7.27 3.09 9.13
C VAL A 69 8.50 3.80 9.68
N SER A 70 8.34 4.69 10.67
CA SER A 70 9.47 5.42 11.27
C SER A 70 10.47 4.48 11.94
N SER A 71 9.97 3.45 12.64
CA SER A 71 10.82 2.42 13.26
C SER A 71 11.53 1.56 12.22
N ALA A 72 10.85 1.20 11.12
CA ALA A 72 11.44 0.45 10.03
C ALA A 72 12.57 1.23 9.34
N ILE A 73 12.38 2.52 9.10
CA ILE A 73 13.40 3.40 8.50
C ILE A 73 14.59 3.57 9.45
N ALA A 74 14.34 3.85 10.73
CA ALA A 74 15.39 4.14 11.69
C ALA A 74 16.20 2.91 12.11
N GLN A 75 15.56 1.74 12.21
CA GLN A 75 16.15 0.52 12.81
C GLN A 75 16.32 -0.62 11.81
N GLY A 76 15.82 -0.50 10.58
CA GLY A 76 15.86 -1.57 9.57
C GLY A 76 15.03 -2.80 9.95
N ARG A 77 14.03 -2.65 10.82
CA ARG A 77 13.20 -3.77 11.32
C ARG A 77 11.94 -3.94 10.50
N SER A 78 11.60 -5.18 10.18
CA SER A 78 10.31 -5.54 9.63
C SER A 78 9.20 -5.31 10.67
N TYR A 79 7.99 -5.03 10.19
CA TYR A 79 6.80 -4.89 11.01
C TYR A 79 5.63 -5.63 10.37
N HIS A 80 4.67 -6.02 11.21
CA HIS A 80 3.40 -6.60 10.80
C HIS A 80 2.30 -5.89 11.58
N ILE A 81 1.42 -5.20 10.87
CA ILE A 81 0.34 -4.38 11.46
C ILE A 81 -0.95 -4.60 10.68
N GLU A 82 -2.07 -4.44 11.36
CA GLU A 82 -3.40 -4.47 10.78
C GLU A 82 -3.96 -3.05 10.78
N LEU A 83 -4.46 -2.60 9.64
CA LEU A 83 -4.95 -1.23 9.45
C LEU A 83 -6.31 -1.26 8.77
N ARG A 84 -7.20 -0.38 9.22
CA ARG A 84 -8.50 -0.18 8.57
C ARG A 84 -8.38 0.89 7.49
N ILE A 85 -8.86 0.56 6.29
CA ILE A 85 -8.92 1.49 5.17
C ILE A 85 -10.31 2.13 5.06
N LEU A 86 -10.34 3.45 4.86
CA LEU A 86 -11.53 4.21 4.55
C LEU A 86 -11.77 4.15 3.04
N ARG A 87 -12.58 3.20 2.59
CA ARG A 87 -13.10 3.23 1.23
C ARG A 87 -14.25 4.24 1.17
N CYS A 88 -14.04 5.37 0.51
CA CYS A 88 -15.15 6.20 0.09
C CYS A 88 -15.96 5.37 -0.92
N GLN A 89 -17.07 4.78 -0.49
CA GLN A 89 -17.96 4.11 -1.42
C GLN A 89 -18.47 5.19 -2.39
N ARG A 90 -17.97 5.16 -3.64
CA ARG A 90 -18.65 5.85 -4.74
C ARG A 90 -20.07 5.30 -4.76
N ARG A 91 -21.03 6.08 -4.27
CA ARG A 91 -22.45 5.82 -4.54
C ARG A 91 -22.59 5.76 -6.05
N ALA A 92 -23.09 4.62 -6.52
CA ALA A 92 -23.60 4.45 -7.88
C ALA A 92 -24.67 5.50 -8.18
#